data_AF-A0A250JKK6-F1
#
_entry.id   AF-A0A250JKK6-F1
#
_cell.length_a   1.000
_cell.length_b   1.000
_cell.length_c   1.000
_cell.angle_alpha   90.00
_cell.angle_beta   90.00
_cell.angle_gamma   90.00
#
_symmetry.space_group_name_H-M   'P 1'
#
loop_
_entity.id
_entity.type
_entity.pdbx_description
1 polymer ?
#
loop_
_entity_poly.entity_id
_entity_poly.type
_entity_poly.pdbx_seq_one_letter_code
_entity_poly.pdbx_strand_id
1 'polypeptide(L)'
;MTRSLFAVAVFTLATAGCQDAPSDGGTNASACEAFGRFGPPTKTFTLPGPGTSGELYVPDVQTRFKEVDWSTLDRLYVPAGTYKLINLGNLPQRSADRPLVITNTGGQVVIRPPAGSTQGYIWSLSGGANWVLTGRYDPVSGTGHADFPGHRCGAYATSRARYGFLSDDMFLSDGHMGLGIGGAHQFEVEFVEITRAGFAGLRINQAKSGDTVPPLDGLRLHDLYIHDTASEALYLGSTQGAPTPLVSGLKLYNNRFVRTGTEALQSQNLGDGTEVHHNVFAFGALDWRAAFQAYQDNNSQAQVRGGHIHFHHNVFLGGAAALLNFFAGAETGDAPLDVRFTDNYFADTLNLGIYMGGTSGAGSSYLWERNAFRGLDFGYTAVYPSSTDPGVVFRLASAVTSPTALKDNRWEGSRKLVSGITGGSGSVGNVTATGNVNGPVAALRFIATGLPEGTPTRRLEMWTDRATLATGSPEVAYPAGALVMHDAELYRARSANTNKVPSENPTIWEHLPLPVDDLRTATGTEWAEQGVGLLVPAP
;
A
#
# COMPACT_ATOMS: atom_id res chain seq x y z
N MET A 1 -32.82 -47.46 -51.42
CA MET A 1 -33.22 -46.13 -51.94
C MET A 1 -33.92 -45.39 -50.82
N THR A 2 -33.66 -44.08 -50.73
CA THR A 2 -34.24 -43.05 -49.82
C THR A 2 -33.95 -43.14 -48.31
N ARG A 3 -33.39 -42.03 -47.82
CA ARG A 3 -32.91 -41.71 -46.47
C ARG A 3 -34.08 -41.50 -45.49
N SER A 4 -33.90 -41.88 -44.22
CA SER A 4 -34.67 -41.35 -43.08
C SER A 4 -33.72 -40.50 -42.21
N LEU A 5 -34.09 -39.24 -42.01
CA LEU A 5 -33.38 -38.25 -41.20
C LEU A 5 -33.80 -38.37 -39.72
N PHE A 6 -32.81 -38.27 -38.84
CA PHE A 6 -32.97 -38.09 -37.39
C PHE A 6 -33.35 -36.64 -37.04
N ALA A 7 -34.18 -36.51 -36.01
CA ALA A 7 -34.71 -35.26 -35.47
C ALA A 7 -33.65 -34.46 -34.67
N VAL A 8 -33.71 -33.13 -34.79
CA VAL A 8 -33.07 -32.17 -33.88
C VAL A 8 -34.17 -31.23 -33.39
N ALA A 9 -34.35 -31.15 -32.08
CA ALA A 9 -35.28 -30.24 -31.42
C ALA A 9 -34.62 -28.88 -31.17
N VAL A 10 -35.30 -27.81 -31.58
CA VAL A 10 -34.94 -26.42 -31.31
C VAL A 10 -35.97 -25.88 -30.31
N PHE A 11 -35.53 -25.51 -29.11
CA PHE A 11 -36.35 -24.79 -28.13
C PHE A 11 -36.17 -23.28 -28.32
N THR A 12 -37.30 -22.61 -28.55
CA THR A 12 -37.45 -21.15 -28.59
C THR A 12 -37.88 -20.69 -27.20
N LEU A 13 -37.14 -19.76 -26.58
CA LEU A 13 -37.59 -19.08 -25.35
C LEU A 13 -38.40 -17.84 -25.72
N ALA A 14 -39.62 -17.79 -25.19
CA ALA A 14 -40.54 -16.66 -25.27
C ALA A 14 -40.42 -15.75 -24.04
N THR A 15 -40.61 -14.45 -24.27
CA THR A 15 -40.62 -13.35 -23.30
C THR A 15 -42.00 -13.17 -22.63
N ALA A 16 -42.02 -13.06 -21.30
CA ALA A 16 -43.06 -12.42 -20.47
C ALA A 16 -42.41 -12.25 -19.08
N GLY A 17 -42.29 -11.08 -18.44
CA GLY A 17 -43.34 -10.14 -18.06
C GLY A 17 -43.29 -10.04 -16.52
N CYS A 18 -42.54 -9.09 -15.96
CA CYS A 18 -42.47 -8.87 -14.50
C CYS A 18 -43.71 -8.12 -14.01
N GLN A 19 -44.37 -8.67 -12.99
CA GLN A 19 -45.36 -7.98 -12.15
C GLN A 19 -44.80 -7.83 -10.73
N ASP A 20 -45.03 -6.65 -10.15
CA ASP A 20 -44.61 -6.21 -8.82
C ASP A 20 -45.39 -6.85 -7.66
N ALA A 21 -44.70 -7.07 -6.53
CA ALA A 21 -45.02 -6.62 -5.14
C ALA A 21 -44.36 -7.54 -4.07
N PRO A 22 -44.12 -7.11 -2.80
CA PRO A 22 -44.33 -5.79 -2.21
C PRO A 22 -43.04 -5.14 -1.64
N SER A 23 -43.16 -3.85 -1.36
CA SER A 23 -42.20 -2.99 -0.67
C SER A 23 -41.94 -3.40 0.78
N ASP A 24 -40.70 -3.77 1.09
CA ASP A 24 -40.15 -3.60 2.43
C ASP A 24 -39.37 -2.28 2.48
N GLY A 25 -39.85 -1.39 3.34
CA GLY A 25 -39.25 -0.09 3.61
C GLY A 25 -37.92 -0.25 4.33
N GLY A 26 -36.84 -0.13 3.58
CA GLY A 26 -35.51 0.21 4.07
C GLY A 26 -34.88 1.10 3.01
N THR A 27 -34.66 2.37 3.32
CA THR A 27 -33.98 3.32 2.43
C THR A 27 -32.55 2.84 2.18
N ASN A 28 -32.35 2.06 1.12
CA ASN A 28 -31.03 1.83 0.52
C ASN A 28 -30.59 3.13 -0.15
N ALA A 29 -30.11 4.08 0.66
CA ALA A 29 -29.21 5.12 0.17
C ALA A 29 -27.99 4.43 -0.48
N SER A 30 -27.57 4.91 -1.65
CA SER A 30 -26.61 4.20 -2.47
C SER A 30 -25.24 4.14 -1.78
N ALA A 31 -24.67 2.94 -1.62
CA ALA A 31 -23.28 2.70 -1.15
C ALA A 31 -22.17 3.30 -2.05
N CYS A 32 -22.53 4.24 -2.93
CA CYS A 32 -21.65 4.95 -3.84
C CYS A 32 -21.51 6.40 -3.36
N GLU A 33 -20.27 6.86 -3.21
CA GLU A 33 -19.96 8.27 -2.98
C GLU A 33 -20.63 9.17 -4.03
N ALA A 34 -21.12 10.34 -3.63
CA ALA A 34 -21.73 11.29 -4.55
C ALA A 34 -20.76 11.74 -5.65
N PHE A 35 -21.31 11.98 -6.84
CA PHE A 35 -20.58 12.63 -7.92
C PHE A 35 -20.47 14.15 -7.70
N GLY A 36 -19.54 14.78 -8.41
CA GLY A 36 -19.35 16.22 -8.43
C GLY A 36 -18.30 16.75 -7.46
N ARG A 37 -17.35 15.90 -7.01
CA ARG A 37 -16.28 16.27 -6.08
C ARG A 37 -15.56 17.57 -6.46
N PHE A 38 -15.34 17.78 -7.76
CA PHE A 38 -14.59 18.92 -8.29
C PHE A 38 -15.45 19.86 -9.15
N GLY A 39 -16.77 19.65 -9.20
CA GLY A 39 -17.69 20.35 -10.08
C GLY A 39 -17.40 20.17 -11.59
N PRO A 40 -18.31 20.63 -12.47
CA PRO A 40 -18.11 20.58 -13.91
C PRO A 40 -16.89 21.39 -14.34
N PRO A 41 -16.01 20.85 -15.20
CA PRO A 41 -14.83 21.59 -15.63
C PRO A 41 -15.20 22.70 -16.63
N THR A 42 -14.54 23.85 -16.52
CA THR A 42 -14.75 24.99 -17.42
C THR A 42 -13.60 25.20 -18.39
N LYS A 43 -12.37 24.91 -17.95
CA LYS A 43 -11.15 24.97 -18.77
C LYS A 43 -10.43 23.63 -18.75
N THR A 44 -10.26 23.05 -19.93
CA THR A 44 -9.69 21.72 -20.10
C THR A 44 -8.60 21.71 -21.14
N PHE A 45 -7.62 20.83 -20.98
CA PHE A 45 -6.59 20.57 -21.97
C PHE A 45 -6.32 19.07 -22.02
N THR A 46 -6.22 18.53 -23.23
CA THR A 46 -5.95 17.11 -23.46
C THR A 46 -4.57 16.96 -24.06
N LEU A 47 -3.73 16.15 -23.39
CA LEU A 47 -2.39 15.82 -23.87
C LEU A 47 -2.47 15.03 -25.19
N PRO A 48 -1.43 15.04 -26.04
CA PRO A 48 -1.47 14.45 -27.39
C PRO A 48 -1.53 12.91 -27.45
N GLY A 49 -1.65 12.21 -26.32
CA GLY A 49 -1.55 10.74 -26.25
C GLY A 49 -0.11 10.23 -26.35
N PRO A 50 0.12 8.91 -26.48
CA PRO A 50 1.46 8.37 -26.66
C PRO A 50 2.00 8.78 -28.04
N GLY A 51 3.24 9.28 -28.09
CA GLY A 51 3.91 9.59 -29.35
C GLY A 51 4.23 8.34 -30.18
N THR A 52 4.91 8.51 -31.32
CA THR A 52 5.34 7.37 -32.16
C THR A 52 6.31 6.43 -31.46
N SER A 53 7.06 6.91 -30.46
CA SER A 53 7.89 6.06 -29.59
C SER A 53 7.06 5.21 -28.62
N GLY A 54 5.78 5.55 -28.42
CA GLY A 54 4.91 5.01 -27.37
C GLY A 54 5.00 5.78 -26.05
N GLU A 55 5.77 6.87 -25.99
CA GLU A 55 6.03 7.62 -24.76
C GLU A 55 5.28 8.95 -24.74
N LEU A 56 5.00 9.45 -23.54
CA LEU A 56 4.62 10.84 -23.29
C LEU A 56 5.69 11.47 -22.40
N TYR A 57 6.75 11.98 -23.01
CA TYR A 57 7.88 12.58 -22.31
C TYR A 57 7.86 14.11 -22.44
N VAL A 58 7.36 14.78 -21.41
CA VAL A 58 7.20 16.23 -21.35
C VAL A 58 7.79 16.75 -20.03
N PRO A 59 9.13 16.95 -19.97
CA PRO A 59 9.80 17.39 -18.74
C PRO A 59 9.42 18.82 -18.31
N ASP A 60 8.84 19.60 -19.22
CA ASP A 60 8.28 20.92 -18.91
C ASP A 60 6.95 21.11 -19.67
N VAL A 61 5.84 20.84 -18.99
CA VAL A 61 4.49 20.95 -19.58
C VAL A 61 4.12 22.40 -19.91
N GLN A 62 4.58 23.35 -19.09
CA GLN A 62 4.26 24.77 -19.26
C GLN A 62 4.95 25.36 -20.48
N THR A 63 6.22 25.02 -20.69
CA THR A 63 6.97 25.43 -21.89
C THR A 63 6.48 24.71 -23.14
N ARG A 64 6.18 23.41 -23.05
CA ARG A 64 5.76 22.60 -24.21
C ARG A 64 4.42 23.04 -24.79
N PHE A 65 3.49 23.45 -23.92
CA PHE A 65 2.13 23.86 -24.25
C PHE A 65 1.88 25.29 -23.76
N LYS A 66 2.64 26.24 -24.32
CA LYS A 66 2.63 27.67 -23.96
C LYS A 66 1.28 28.35 -24.24
N GLU A 67 0.46 27.75 -25.08
CA GLU A 67 -0.89 28.20 -25.42
C GLU A 67 -1.91 27.92 -24.32
N VAL A 68 -1.58 27.03 -23.37
CA VAL A 68 -2.46 26.67 -22.25
C VAL A 68 -2.26 27.66 -21.12
N ASP A 69 -3.36 28.25 -20.65
CA ASP A 69 -3.34 29.04 -19.42
C ASP A 69 -3.34 28.11 -18.20
N TRP A 70 -2.13 27.67 -17.82
CA TRP A 70 -1.89 26.80 -16.67
C TRP A 70 -2.31 27.41 -15.33
N SER A 71 -2.51 28.72 -15.26
CA SER A 71 -2.99 29.39 -14.05
C SER A 71 -4.48 29.20 -13.83
N THR A 72 -5.26 28.92 -14.89
CA THR A 72 -6.72 28.76 -14.80
C THR A 72 -7.24 27.41 -15.30
N LEU A 73 -6.38 26.52 -15.82
CA LEU A 73 -6.76 25.17 -16.21
C LEU A 73 -7.39 24.39 -15.03
N ASP A 74 -8.55 23.76 -15.27
CA ASP A 74 -9.27 22.93 -14.28
C ASP A 74 -8.94 21.44 -14.44
N ARG A 75 -8.88 20.97 -15.70
CA ARG A 75 -8.60 19.57 -16.05
C ARG A 75 -7.47 19.44 -17.04
N LEU A 76 -6.48 18.63 -16.67
CA LEU A 76 -5.49 18.09 -17.58
C LEU A 76 -5.86 16.62 -17.88
N TYR A 77 -6.24 16.35 -19.12
CA TYR A 77 -6.61 15.01 -19.56
C TYR A 77 -5.43 14.25 -20.14
N VAL A 78 -5.23 13.03 -19.65
CA VAL A 78 -4.35 12.02 -20.25
C VAL A 78 -5.22 11.06 -21.08
N PRO A 79 -5.09 11.01 -22.42
CA PRO A 79 -5.87 10.10 -23.23
C PRO A 79 -5.61 8.63 -22.89
N ALA A 80 -6.64 7.81 -22.96
CA ALA A 80 -6.52 6.36 -22.87
C ALA A 80 -5.53 5.81 -23.91
N GLY A 81 -4.89 4.71 -23.54
CA GLY A 81 -3.89 4.06 -24.37
C GLY A 81 -2.81 3.37 -23.56
N THR A 82 -1.94 2.65 -24.26
CA THR A 82 -0.75 2.03 -23.67
C THR A 82 0.47 2.91 -23.92
N TYR A 83 1.09 3.35 -22.84
CA TYR A 83 2.28 4.17 -22.81
C TYR A 83 3.46 3.32 -22.37
N LYS A 84 4.61 3.49 -23.02
CA LYS A 84 5.87 2.93 -22.53
C LYS A 84 6.42 3.68 -21.33
N LEU A 85 6.12 4.97 -21.28
CA LEU A 85 6.58 5.92 -20.28
C LEU A 85 5.64 7.11 -20.26
N ILE A 86 5.37 7.64 -19.07
CA ILE A 86 4.83 8.98 -18.89
C ILE A 86 5.79 9.77 -18.01
N ASN A 87 6.23 10.94 -18.47
CA ASN A 87 6.96 11.91 -17.67
C ASN A 87 6.34 13.28 -17.88
N LEU A 88 5.70 13.83 -16.85
CA LEU A 88 5.17 15.20 -16.84
C LEU A 88 5.91 16.01 -15.78
N GLY A 89 6.74 16.95 -16.22
CA GLY A 89 7.49 17.82 -15.33
C GLY A 89 7.07 19.28 -15.42
N ASN A 90 7.52 20.05 -14.44
CA ASN A 90 7.18 21.46 -14.25
C ASN A 90 5.65 21.70 -14.19
N LEU A 91 4.92 20.87 -13.43
CA LEU A 91 3.51 21.12 -13.15
C LEU A 91 3.33 22.50 -12.46
N PRO A 92 2.19 23.19 -12.68
CA PRO A 92 2.02 24.55 -12.20
C PRO A 92 1.87 24.62 -10.67
N GLN A 93 2.29 25.75 -10.11
CA GLN A 93 1.94 26.15 -8.75
C GLN A 93 0.50 26.68 -8.75
N ARG A 94 -0.38 26.06 -7.97
CA ARG A 94 -1.80 26.42 -7.86
C ARG A 94 -2.15 26.80 -6.43
N SER A 95 -3.27 27.50 -6.27
CA SER A 95 -3.87 27.75 -4.96
C SER A 95 -4.78 26.57 -4.57
N ALA A 96 -4.93 26.34 -3.26
CA ALA A 96 -5.73 25.22 -2.73
C ALA A 96 -7.22 25.29 -3.08
N ASP A 97 -7.77 26.48 -3.32
CA ASP A 97 -9.15 26.72 -3.76
C ASP A 97 -9.38 26.43 -5.24
N ARG A 98 -8.31 26.28 -6.03
CA ARG A 98 -8.39 26.03 -7.47
C ARG A 98 -7.32 25.05 -7.95
N PRO A 99 -7.35 23.79 -7.46
CA PRO A 99 -6.33 22.81 -7.80
C PRO A 99 -6.41 22.41 -9.28
N LEU A 100 -5.28 22.00 -9.84
CA LEU A 100 -5.25 21.34 -11.15
C LEU A 100 -5.62 19.86 -10.97
N VAL A 101 -6.67 19.37 -11.63
CA VAL A 101 -7.02 17.95 -11.62
C VAL A 101 -6.48 17.27 -12.88
N ILE A 102 -5.63 16.27 -12.69
CA ILE A 102 -5.00 15.43 -13.72
C ILE A 102 -5.74 14.10 -13.72
N THR A 103 -6.35 13.74 -14.85
CA THR A 103 -7.20 12.54 -14.94
C THR A 103 -7.15 11.89 -16.32
N ASN A 104 -7.54 10.63 -16.41
CA ASN A 104 -7.66 9.91 -17.67
C ASN A 104 -8.93 10.34 -18.44
N THR A 105 -8.92 10.20 -19.77
CA THR A 105 -10.11 10.40 -20.62
C THR A 105 -10.19 9.34 -21.73
N GLY A 106 -11.40 8.97 -22.13
CA GLY A 106 -11.64 8.02 -23.23
C GLY A 106 -11.36 6.55 -22.91
N GLY A 107 -11.08 6.19 -21.65
CA GLY A 107 -10.75 4.83 -21.22
C GLY A 107 -9.61 4.80 -20.20
N GLN A 108 -8.91 3.67 -20.10
CA GLN A 108 -7.78 3.47 -19.18
C GLN A 108 -6.45 3.93 -19.79
N VAL A 109 -5.61 4.51 -18.94
CA VAL A 109 -4.20 4.78 -19.22
C VAL A 109 -3.38 3.63 -18.63
N VAL A 110 -2.71 2.87 -19.49
CA VAL A 110 -1.82 1.77 -19.08
C VAL A 110 -0.38 2.21 -19.33
N ILE A 111 0.48 2.14 -18.31
CA ILE A 111 1.91 2.42 -18.44
C ILE A 111 2.66 1.10 -18.30
N ARG A 112 3.36 0.68 -19.36
CA ARG A 112 4.12 -0.56 -19.43
C ARG A 112 5.36 -0.38 -20.29
N PRO A 113 6.57 -0.39 -19.70
CA PRO A 113 7.80 -0.18 -20.47
C PRO A 113 8.10 -1.38 -21.37
N PRO A 114 8.93 -1.20 -22.40
CA PRO A 114 9.47 -2.32 -23.16
C PRO A 114 10.56 -3.06 -22.36
N ALA A 115 10.79 -4.33 -22.70
CA ALA A 115 11.92 -5.08 -22.15
C ALA A 115 13.25 -4.34 -22.38
N GLY A 116 14.12 -4.35 -21.37
CA GLY A 116 15.41 -3.65 -21.41
C GLY A 116 15.34 -2.13 -21.15
N SER A 117 14.18 -1.60 -20.72
CA SER A 117 14.11 -0.24 -20.18
C SER A 117 15.07 -0.08 -19.00
N THR A 118 15.74 1.07 -18.94
CA THR A 118 16.74 1.42 -17.92
C THR A 118 16.38 2.65 -17.10
N GLN A 119 15.19 3.22 -17.34
CA GLN A 119 14.75 4.43 -16.63
C GLN A 119 14.33 4.05 -15.22
N GLY A 120 14.77 4.79 -14.20
CA GLY A 120 14.41 4.48 -12.81
C GLY A 120 12.92 4.60 -12.47
N TYR A 121 12.06 4.98 -13.42
CA TYR A 121 10.61 5.07 -13.28
C TYR A 121 9.95 4.78 -14.62
N ILE A 122 8.71 4.29 -14.59
CA ILE A 122 7.87 4.11 -15.79
C ILE A 122 6.80 5.20 -15.89
N TRP A 123 6.46 5.84 -14.76
CA TRP A 123 5.61 7.01 -14.69
C TRP A 123 6.21 8.02 -13.71
N SER A 124 6.33 9.28 -14.14
CA SER A 124 6.86 10.38 -13.33
C SER A 124 6.00 11.63 -13.44
N LEU A 125 5.75 12.25 -12.28
CA LEU A 125 5.15 13.58 -12.15
C LEU A 125 6.10 14.48 -11.34
N SER A 126 6.36 15.70 -11.79
CA SER A 126 7.20 16.61 -11.03
C SER A 126 6.81 18.08 -11.12
N GLY A 127 7.16 18.82 -10.07
CA GLY A 127 6.88 20.24 -9.95
C GLY A 127 5.50 20.56 -9.37
N GLY A 128 5.31 21.83 -9.05
CA GLY A 128 4.01 22.41 -8.74
C GLY A 128 3.49 22.13 -7.33
N ALA A 129 2.32 22.70 -7.07
CA ALA A 129 1.56 22.48 -5.85
C ALA A 129 0.07 22.63 -6.10
N ASN A 130 -0.74 22.07 -5.21
CA ASN A 130 -2.20 22.03 -5.29
C ASN A 130 -2.68 21.40 -6.61
N TRP A 131 -2.25 20.18 -6.87
CA TRP A 131 -2.78 19.36 -7.95
C TRP A 131 -3.29 18.00 -7.42
N VAL A 132 -4.22 17.41 -8.14
CA VAL A 132 -4.81 16.11 -7.84
C VAL A 132 -4.57 15.18 -9.02
N LEU A 133 -3.96 14.03 -8.80
CA LEU A 133 -3.93 12.93 -9.76
C LEU A 133 -5.05 11.95 -9.39
N THR A 134 -6.01 11.75 -10.28
CA THR A 134 -7.16 10.88 -10.01
C THR A 134 -7.58 10.03 -11.21
N GLY A 135 -7.72 8.72 -10.97
CA GLY A 135 -8.41 7.80 -11.88
C GLY A 135 -9.90 7.59 -11.55
N ARG A 136 -10.45 8.33 -10.58
CA ARG A 136 -11.82 8.18 -10.09
C ARG A 136 -12.83 8.55 -11.17
N TYR A 137 -13.76 7.63 -11.45
CA TYR A 137 -14.90 7.94 -12.33
C TYR A 137 -15.89 8.88 -11.63
N ASP A 138 -16.05 10.07 -12.19
CA ASP A 138 -17.04 11.06 -11.78
C ASP A 138 -17.50 11.85 -13.03
N PRO A 139 -18.68 11.55 -13.59
CA PRO A 139 -19.18 12.19 -14.80
C PRO A 139 -19.56 13.66 -14.60
N VAL A 140 -19.87 14.08 -13.37
CA VAL A 140 -20.14 15.49 -13.06
C VAL A 140 -18.83 16.27 -13.01
N SER A 141 -17.80 15.70 -12.40
CA SER A 141 -16.47 16.30 -12.36
C SER A 141 -15.70 16.20 -13.69
N GLY A 142 -16.19 15.37 -14.62
CA GLY A 142 -15.51 15.05 -15.86
C GLY A 142 -14.17 14.35 -15.63
N THR A 143 -14.12 13.38 -14.72
CA THR A 143 -12.91 12.58 -14.41
C THR A 143 -13.16 11.09 -14.62
N GLY A 144 -12.10 10.35 -14.94
CA GLY A 144 -12.15 8.90 -15.10
C GLY A 144 -13.04 8.41 -16.25
N HIS A 145 -13.34 7.11 -16.24
CA HIS A 145 -14.18 6.46 -17.25
C HIS A 145 -15.08 5.39 -16.61
N ALA A 146 -16.32 5.25 -17.07
CA ALA A 146 -17.32 4.37 -16.45
C ALA A 146 -16.91 2.88 -16.43
N ASP A 147 -16.18 2.43 -17.47
CA ASP A 147 -15.68 1.05 -17.56
C ASP A 147 -14.54 0.76 -16.58
N PHE A 148 -13.87 1.81 -16.12
CA PHE A 148 -12.71 1.77 -15.22
C PHE A 148 -12.98 2.56 -13.90
N PRO A 149 -13.96 2.13 -13.07
CA PRO A 149 -14.34 2.85 -11.85
C PRO A 149 -13.45 2.53 -10.63
N GLY A 150 -12.44 1.66 -10.77
CA GLY A 150 -11.67 1.11 -9.66
C GLY A 150 -12.55 0.34 -8.68
N HIS A 151 -12.44 0.68 -7.40
CA HIS A 151 -13.24 0.09 -6.32
C HIS A 151 -14.45 0.95 -5.91
N ARG A 152 -14.82 1.99 -6.70
CA ARG A 152 -15.97 2.84 -6.41
C ARG A 152 -17.21 1.99 -6.14
N CYS A 153 -18.09 2.46 -5.25
CA CYS A 153 -19.27 1.72 -4.78
C CYS A 153 -18.94 0.41 -4.05
N GLY A 154 -17.75 0.32 -3.44
CA GLY A 154 -17.31 -0.87 -2.71
C GLY A 154 -16.98 -2.08 -3.60
N ALA A 155 -16.70 -1.87 -4.89
CA ALA A 155 -16.40 -2.91 -5.88
C ALA A 155 -14.98 -3.51 -5.75
N TYR A 156 -14.46 -3.63 -4.53
CA TYR A 156 -13.09 -4.04 -4.24
C TYR A 156 -12.73 -5.40 -4.85
N ALA A 157 -13.59 -6.41 -4.72
CA ALA A 157 -13.38 -7.76 -5.26
C ALA A 157 -13.18 -7.84 -6.79
N THR A 158 -13.61 -6.82 -7.52
CA THR A 158 -13.52 -6.77 -8.99
C THR A 158 -12.70 -5.58 -9.50
N SER A 159 -11.95 -4.92 -8.61
CA SER A 159 -11.31 -3.62 -8.92
C SER A 159 -9.97 -3.73 -9.64
N ARG A 160 -9.31 -4.90 -9.60
CA ARG A 160 -8.02 -5.14 -10.28
C ARG A 160 -8.13 -4.86 -11.78
N ALA A 161 -7.16 -4.15 -12.33
CA ALA A 161 -7.11 -3.62 -13.69
C ALA A 161 -8.29 -2.74 -14.10
N ARG A 162 -9.09 -2.24 -13.15
CA ARG A 162 -10.26 -1.37 -13.42
C ARG A 162 -10.06 0.06 -12.99
N TYR A 163 -8.87 0.48 -12.61
CA TYR A 163 -8.60 1.88 -12.30
C TYR A 163 -8.31 2.69 -13.57
N GLY A 164 -8.61 4.00 -13.54
CA GLY A 164 -8.37 4.88 -14.68
C GLY A 164 -6.91 4.97 -15.11
N PHE A 165 -5.99 4.78 -14.16
CA PHE A 165 -4.56 4.60 -14.40
C PHE A 165 -4.10 3.24 -13.85
N LEU A 166 -3.39 2.49 -14.70
CA LEU A 166 -2.70 1.25 -14.35
C LEU A 166 -1.22 1.39 -14.70
N SER A 167 -0.36 1.45 -13.69
CA SER A 167 1.09 1.36 -13.85
C SER A 167 1.53 -0.08 -13.67
N ASP A 168 2.16 -0.65 -14.69
CA ASP A 168 2.46 -2.08 -14.75
C ASP A 168 3.82 -2.34 -15.40
N ASP A 169 4.83 -2.51 -14.55
CA ASP A 169 6.22 -2.70 -14.98
C ASP A 169 6.54 -4.15 -15.40
N MET A 170 5.66 -5.11 -15.09
CA MET A 170 5.89 -6.54 -15.38
C MET A 170 7.22 -7.07 -14.81
N PHE A 171 7.72 -6.51 -13.71
CA PHE A 171 9.01 -6.82 -13.09
C PHE A 171 10.21 -6.74 -14.06
N LEU A 172 10.19 -5.80 -15.00
CA LEU A 172 11.21 -5.72 -16.04
C LEU A 172 12.57 -5.22 -15.54
N SER A 173 12.62 -4.49 -14.43
CA SER A 173 13.87 -4.10 -13.76
C SER A 173 13.67 -3.90 -12.26
N ASP A 174 14.59 -4.46 -11.48
CA ASP A 174 14.75 -4.30 -10.03
C ASP A 174 14.93 -2.84 -9.54
N GLY A 175 15.07 -1.87 -10.44
CA GLY A 175 15.19 -0.44 -10.12
C GLY A 175 13.99 0.40 -10.54
N HIS A 176 13.00 -0.16 -11.24
CA HIS A 176 11.87 0.61 -11.74
C HIS A 176 10.88 0.95 -10.63
N MET A 177 10.59 2.25 -10.51
CA MET A 177 9.47 2.75 -9.72
C MET A 177 8.21 2.77 -10.58
N GLY A 178 7.07 2.34 -10.02
CA GLY A 178 5.77 2.43 -10.71
C GLY A 178 5.39 3.88 -10.99
N LEU A 179 5.27 4.69 -9.93
CA LEU A 179 5.07 6.13 -10.00
C LEU A 179 6.14 6.85 -9.16
N GLY A 180 6.93 7.71 -9.79
CA GLY A 180 7.83 8.66 -9.14
C GLY A 180 7.23 10.06 -9.05
N ILE A 181 7.27 10.67 -7.87
CA ILE A 181 6.90 12.08 -7.67
C ILE A 181 8.04 12.84 -7.01
N GLY A 182 8.43 13.96 -7.61
CA GLY A 182 9.51 14.81 -7.09
C GLY A 182 9.30 16.31 -7.35
N GLY A 183 9.92 17.15 -6.53
CA GLY A 183 9.83 18.61 -6.67
C GLY A 183 8.41 19.18 -6.54
N ALA A 184 7.49 18.45 -5.90
CA ALA A 184 6.09 18.82 -5.72
C ALA A 184 5.71 18.78 -4.24
N HIS A 185 4.78 19.64 -3.84
CA HIS A 185 4.19 19.68 -2.49
C HIS A 185 2.69 19.99 -2.58
N GLN A 186 1.93 19.77 -1.51
CA GLN A 186 0.49 20.01 -1.45
C GLN A 186 -0.28 19.35 -2.59
N PHE A 187 -0.14 18.04 -2.75
CA PHE A 187 -0.81 17.31 -3.82
C PHE A 187 -1.59 16.11 -3.30
N GLU A 188 -2.50 15.64 -4.13
CA GLU A 188 -3.31 14.46 -3.87
C GLU A 188 -3.13 13.40 -4.96
N VAL A 189 -3.07 12.14 -4.55
CA VAL A 189 -3.11 10.98 -5.45
C VAL A 189 -4.21 10.04 -4.98
N GLU A 190 -5.13 9.73 -5.88
CA GLU A 190 -6.23 8.81 -5.59
C GLU A 190 -6.67 7.96 -6.79
N PHE A 191 -7.29 6.81 -6.50
CA PHE A 191 -7.82 5.92 -7.54
C PHE A 191 -6.78 5.57 -8.62
N VAL A 192 -5.58 5.17 -8.18
CA VAL A 192 -4.50 4.69 -9.03
C VAL A 192 -4.14 3.25 -8.65
N GLU A 193 -3.94 2.41 -9.68
CA GLU A 193 -3.43 1.06 -9.54
C GLU A 193 -1.97 0.98 -10.00
N ILE A 194 -1.12 0.37 -9.17
CA ILE A 194 0.29 0.13 -9.48
C ILE A 194 0.56 -1.34 -9.19
N THR A 195 1.11 -2.05 -10.16
CA THR A 195 1.44 -3.45 -10.02
C THR A 195 2.73 -3.84 -10.70
N ARG A 196 3.34 -4.93 -10.22
CA ARG A 196 4.53 -5.55 -10.81
C ARG A 196 5.71 -4.59 -10.95
N ALA A 197 5.77 -3.57 -10.09
CA ALA A 197 6.92 -2.67 -10.00
C ALA A 197 8.14 -3.45 -9.52
N GLY A 198 9.26 -3.34 -10.23
CA GLY A 198 10.48 -4.06 -9.85
C GLY A 198 11.23 -3.48 -8.64
N PHE A 199 10.95 -2.24 -8.21
CA PHE A 199 11.35 -1.75 -6.89
C PHE A 199 10.14 -1.25 -6.09
N ALA A 200 9.94 0.06 -5.97
CA ALA A 200 8.83 0.64 -5.23
C ALA A 200 7.63 0.89 -6.14
N GLY A 201 6.42 0.60 -5.65
CA GLY A 201 5.20 0.97 -6.36
C GLY A 201 5.10 2.49 -6.54
N LEU A 202 5.04 3.22 -5.43
CA LEU A 202 5.02 4.68 -5.39
C LEU A 202 6.25 5.20 -4.65
N ARG A 203 7.03 6.06 -5.32
CA ARG A 203 8.15 6.77 -4.71
C ARG A 203 7.89 8.27 -4.71
N ILE A 204 7.87 8.86 -3.52
CA ILE A 204 7.79 10.30 -3.33
C ILE A 204 9.03 10.74 -2.58
N ASN A 205 9.90 11.48 -3.26
CA ASN A 205 11.16 11.92 -2.67
C ASN A 205 11.53 13.31 -3.17
N GLN A 206 12.12 14.09 -2.29
CA GLN A 206 12.78 15.34 -2.63
C GLN A 206 14.21 15.34 -2.08
N ALA A 207 15.13 15.89 -2.85
CA ALA A 207 16.51 16.09 -2.43
C ALA A 207 16.75 17.56 -2.12
N LYS A 208 17.65 17.82 -1.17
CA LYS A 208 18.23 19.15 -0.94
C LYS A 208 18.84 19.68 -2.26
N SER A 209 18.61 20.95 -2.55
CA SER A 209 19.21 21.65 -3.69
C SER A 209 20.02 22.84 -3.19
N GLY A 210 21.34 22.82 -3.43
CA GLY A 210 22.25 23.79 -2.78
C GLY A 210 22.13 23.66 -1.26
N ASP A 211 21.87 24.75 -0.55
CA ASP A 211 21.58 24.75 0.90
C ASP A 211 20.09 24.70 1.27
N THR A 212 19.21 24.67 0.27
CA THR A 212 17.76 24.70 0.48
C THR A 212 17.19 23.29 0.58
N VAL A 213 16.49 23.01 1.68
CA VAL A 213 15.67 21.82 1.83
C VAL A 213 14.28 22.17 1.31
N PRO A 214 13.83 21.60 0.19
CA PRO A 214 12.50 21.90 -0.32
C PRO A 214 11.42 21.33 0.61
N PRO A 215 10.23 21.96 0.68
CA PRO A 215 9.14 21.45 1.47
C PRO A 215 8.58 20.16 0.85
N LEU A 216 8.18 19.22 1.71
CA LEU A 216 7.43 18.04 1.32
C LEU A 216 6.17 17.95 2.20
N ASP A 217 5.29 18.94 2.09
CA ASP A 217 4.12 19.10 2.95
C ASP A 217 2.77 18.86 2.24
N GLY A 218 1.71 18.62 3.02
CA GLY A 218 0.33 18.67 2.55
C GLY A 218 -0.09 17.56 1.59
N LEU A 219 0.55 16.40 1.70
CA LEU A 219 0.32 15.24 0.85
C LEU A 219 -0.99 14.53 1.22
N ARG A 220 -1.82 14.17 0.25
CA ARG A 220 -2.99 13.29 0.43
C ARG A 220 -2.86 12.07 -0.46
N LEU A 221 -2.74 10.89 0.14
CA LEU A 221 -2.55 9.63 -0.57
C LEU A 221 -3.65 8.68 -0.11
N HIS A 222 -4.64 8.42 -0.96
CA HIS A 222 -5.76 7.57 -0.58
C HIS A 222 -6.36 6.80 -1.73
N ASP A 223 -7.12 5.76 -1.42
CA ASP A 223 -7.82 4.94 -2.43
C ASP A 223 -6.86 4.31 -3.47
N LEU A 224 -5.59 4.16 -3.09
CA LEU A 224 -4.55 3.54 -3.92
C LEU A 224 -4.61 2.02 -3.79
N TYR A 225 -4.33 1.34 -4.89
CA TYR A 225 -4.15 -0.09 -4.92
C TYR A 225 -2.79 -0.42 -5.51
N ILE A 226 -1.82 -0.63 -4.61
CA ILE A 226 -0.45 -0.96 -4.98
C ILE A 226 -0.20 -2.39 -4.55
N HIS A 227 0.11 -3.25 -5.52
CA HIS A 227 0.22 -4.66 -5.23
C HIS A 227 1.17 -5.43 -6.12
N ASP A 228 1.66 -6.56 -5.63
CA ASP A 228 2.59 -7.41 -6.36
C ASP A 228 3.85 -6.61 -6.76
N THR A 229 4.53 -6.00 -5.78
CA THR A 229 5.81 -5.27 -6.01
C THR A 229 6.98 -6.15 -5.61
N ALA A 230 8.10 -6.06 -6.31
CA ALA A 230 9.29 -6.86 -6.00
C ALA A 230 10.04 -6.33 -4.77
N SER A 231 9.88 -5.05 -4.44
CA SER A 231 10.35 -4.46 -3.19
C SER A 231 9.17 -3.76 -2.51
N GLU A 232 9.24 -2.44 -2.32
CA GLU A 232 8.32 -1.70 -1.48
C GLU A 232 6.99 -1.35 -2.19
N ALA A 233 5.88 -1.15 -1.45
CA ALA A 233 4.69 -0.53 -2.06
C ALA A 233 4.80 1.00 -2.09
N LEU A 234 5.17 1.60 -0.96
CA LEU A 234 5.34 3.06 -0.82
C LEU A 234 6.73 3.37 -0.25
N TYR A 235 7.52 4.15 -0.98
CA TYR A 235 8.72 4.83 -0.49
C TYR A 235 8.45 6.33 -0.39
N LEU A 236 8.42 6.88 0.82
CA LEU A 236 8.15 8.30 1.08
C LEU A 236 9.27 8.93 1.89
N GLY A 237 9.77 10.08 1.42
CA GLY A 237 10.83 10.83 2.08
C GLY A 237 12.22 10.45 1.56
N SER A 238 13.24 10.59 2.41
CA SER A 238 14.64 10.37 2.02
C SER A 238 15.43 9.70 3.13
N THR A 239 16.21 8.68 2.79
CA THR A 239 17.20 8.03 3.67
C THR A 239 18.60 8.67 3.57
N GLN A 240 18.74 9.78 2.84
CA GLN A 240 20.03 10.47 2.69
C GLN A 240 20.42 11.21 3.99
N GLY A 241 21.69 11.60 4.09
CA GLY A 241 22.20 12.35 5.24
C GLY A 241 21.53 13.72 5.39
N ALA A 242 21.32 14.12 6.64
CA ALA A 242 20.70 15.39 7.01
C ALA A 242 21.40 16.62 6.38
N PRO A 243 20.68 17.73 6.12
CA PRO A 243 19.27 17.91 6.41
C PRO A 243 18.37 17.34 5.31
N THR A 244 17.28 16.69 5.72
CA THR A 244 16.31 16.06 4.82
C THR A 244 14.99 16.83 4.76
N PRO A 245 14.20 16.75 3.66
CA PRO A 245 12.84 17.29 3.65
C PRO A 245 11.96 16.67 4.72
N LEU A 246 11.36 17.52 5.55
CA LEU A 246 10.37 17.11 6.55
C LEU A 246 9.01 16.91 5.87
N VAL A 247 8.43 15.73 6.09
CA VAL A 247 7.12 15.35 5.54
C VAL A 247 6.02 15.78 6.49
N SER A 248 5.48 16.99 6.33
CA SER A 248 4.46 17.54 7.25
C SER A 248 3.06 17.51 6.65
N GLY A 249 2.03 17.34 7.48
CA GLY A 249 0.63 17.35 7.05
C GLY A 249 0.26 16.22 6.09
N LEU A 250 0.98 15.08 6.15
CA LEU A 250 0.65 13.89 5.36
C LEU A 250 -0.70 13.32 5.83
N LYS A 251 -1.59 13.03 4.88
CA LYS A 251 -2.77 12.19 5.07
C LYS A 251 -2.64 10.96 4.19
N LEU A 252 -2.43 9.80 4.80
CA LEU A 252 -2.31 8.50 4.12
C LEU A 252 -3.45 7.60 4.59
N TYR A 253 -4.46 7.38 3.75
CA TYR A 253 -5.65 6.64 4.21
C TYR A 253 -6.39 5.83 3.15
N ASN A 254 -7.13 4.81 3.57
CA ASN A 254 -7.93 3.96 2.68
C ASN A 254 -7.15 3.29 1.54
N ASN A 255 -5.88 2.98 1.77
CA ASN A 255 -5.04 2.33 0.76
C ASN A 255 -4.95 0.82 0.96
N ARG A 256 -4.78 0.11 -0.16
CA ARG A 256 -4.42 -1.32 -0.20
C ARG A 256 -3.00 -1.45 -0.71
N PHE A 257 -2.07 -1.76 0.19
CA PHE A 257 -0.67 -2.06 -0.13
C PHE A 257 -0.41 -3.54 0.15
N VAL A 258 -0.31 -4.35 -0.91
CA VAL A 258 -0.59 -5.79 -0.81
C VAL A 258 0.44 -6.63 -1.56
N ARG A 259 1.00 -7.67 -0.94
CA ARG A 259 1.98 -8.60 -1.56
C ARG A 259 3.21 -7.86 -2.08
N THR A 260 3.98 -7.31 -1.14
CA THR A 260 5.24 -6.62 -1.42
C THR A 260 6.40 -7.55 -1.12
N GLY A 261 7.45 -7.52 -1.94
CA GLY A 261 8.65 -8.31 -1.69
C GLY A 261 9.33 -7.91 -0.39
N THR A 262 9.34 -6.60 -0.08
CA THR A 262 9.88 -6.03 1.16
C THR A 262 8.78 -5.20 1.87
N GLU A 263 9.07 -3.99 2.35
CA GLU A 263 8.12 -3.17 3.12
C GLU A 263 6.88 -2.71 2.32
N ALA A 264 5.68 -2.95 2.86
CA ALA A 264 4.45 -2.33 2.38
C ALA A 264 4.44 -0.81 2.61
N LEU A 265 5.12 -0.34 3.67
CA LEU A 265 5.32 1.07 3.95
C LEU A 265 6.78 1.34 4.32
N GLN A 266 7.45 2.16 3.52
CA GLN A 266 8.74 2.76 3.84
C GLN A 266 8.57 4.27 3.90
N SER A 267 8.47 4.83 5.10
CA SER A 267 8.30 6.27 5.30
C SER A 267 9.41 6.86 6.14
N GLN A 268 9.93 8.01 5.70
CA GLN A 268 11.03 8.72 6.34
C GLN A 268 10.65 10.18 6.60
N ASN A 269 11.23 10.74 7.66
CA ASN A 269 11.13 12.15 8.02
C ASN A 269 9.70 12.66 8.21
N LEU A 270 8.81 11.85 8.77
CA LEU A 270 7.43 12.27 9.07
C LEU A 270 7.41 13.36 10.13
N GLY A 271 6.62 14.41 9.88
CA GLY A 271 6.52 15.61 10.70
C GLY A 271 5.08 15.92 11.14
N ASP A 272 4.91 17.13 11.67
CA ASP A 272 3.68 17.60 12.29
C ASP A 272 2.45 17.47 11.38
N GLY A 273 1.30 17.13 11.96
CA GLY A 273 0.02 16.98 11.27
C GLY A 273 -0.13 15.70 10.45
N THR A 274 0.84 14.79 10.53
CA THR A 274 0.79 13.49 9.85
C THR A 274 -0.27 12.59 10.46
N GLU A 275 -1.11 12.01 9.59
CA GLU A 275 -2.15 11.04 9.94
C GLU A 275 -2.11 9.88 8.94
N VAL A 276 -1.86 8.69 9.45
CA VAL A 276 -1.84 7.45 8.67
C VAL A 276 -2.95 6.56 9.21
N HIS A 277 -4.03 6.37 8.46
CA HIS A 277 -5.19 5.69 9.01
C HIS A 277 -6.00 4.87 8.01
N HIS A 278 -6.67 3.83 8.51
CA HIS A 278 -7.57 3.02 7.71
C HIS A 278 -6.92 2.42 6.45
N ASN A 279 -5.63 2.08 6.52
CA ASN A 279 -4.91 1.40 5.46
C ASN A 279 -4.80 -0.09 5.75
N VAL A 280 -4.64 -0.88 4.69
CA VAL A 280 -4.28 -2.29 4.78
C VAL A 280 -2.89 -2.50 4.17
N PHE A 281 -1.92 -2.77 5.03
CA PHE A 281 -0.54 -3.16 4.71
C PHE A 281 -0.43 -4.68 4.88
N ALA A 282 -0.78 -5.44 3.85
CA ALA A 282 -0.96 -6.89 3.97
C ALA A 282 -0.02 -7.69 3.07
N PHE A 283 0.41 -8.85 3.57
CA PHE A 283 1.36 -9.71 2.87
C PHE A 283 2.66 -8.95 2.55
N GLY A 284 3.19 -8.21 3.53
CA GLY A 284 4.50 -7.57 3.43
C GLY A 284 5.65 -8.56 3.62
N ALA A 285 6.83 -8.22 3.10
CA ALA A 285 8.06 -9.00 3.16
C ALA A 285 7.93 -10.44 2.61
N LEU A 286 7.30 -10.58 1.44
CA LEU A 286 7.17 -11.90 0.80
C LEU A 286 8.53 -12.47 0.38
N ASP A 287 9.49 -11.62 0.04
CA ASP A 287 10.83 -11.99 -0.41
C ASP A 287 11.86 -12.07 0.73
N TRP A 288 11.43 -12.20 1.98
CA TRP A 288 12.31 -12.26 3.16
C TRP A 288 13.46 -13.29 3.10
N ARG A 289 13.38 -14.32 2.26
CA ARG A 289 14.49 -15.28 2.05
C ARG A 289 15.58 -14.72 1.14
N ALA A 290 15.22 -13.84 0.21
CA ALA A 290 16.11 -13.32 -0.82
C ALA A 290 16.11 -11.80 -0.98
N ALA A 291 15.56 -11.07 0.01
CA ALA A 291 15.51 -9.61 0.00
C ALA A 291 16.87 -8.98 -0.31
N PHE A 292 16.85 -7.81 -0.94
CA PHE A 292 18.04 -7.18 -1.52
C PHE A 292 19.13 -6.81 -0.48
N GLN A 293 18.78 -6.72 0.80
CA GLN A 293 19.73 -6.59 1.90
C GLN A 293 19.12 -7.09 3.21
N ALA A 294 19.98 -7.38 4.20
CA ALA A 294 19.53 -7.75 5.53
C ALA A 294 18.64 -6.67 6.16
N TYR A 295 17.60 -7.09 6.88
CA TYR A 295 16.64 -6.23 7.58
C TYR A 295 15.71 -5.41 6.67
N GLN A 296 15.61 -5.74 5.38
CA GLN A 296 14.59 -5.18 4.46
C GLN A 296 13.48 -6.20 4.20
N ASP A 297 13.00 -6.75 5.30
CA ASP A 297 12.01 -7.81 5.34
C ASP A 297 11.01 -7.56 6.49
N ASN A 298 10.78 -6.28 6.78
CA ASN A 298 9.72 -5.83 7.67
C ASN A 298 8.42 -5.67 6.89
N ASN A 299 7.28 -5.64 7.60
CA ASN A 299 6.05 -5.16 6.98
C ASN A 299 6.15 -3.68 6.65
N SER A 300 6.56 -2.89 7.64
CA SER A 300 6.51 -1.45 7.60
C SER A 300 7.69 -0.85 8.36
N GLN A 301 8.13 0.30 7.88
CA GLN A 301 9.11 1.13 8.52
C GLN A 301 8.66 2.60 8.45
N ALA A 302 8.74 3.27 9.59
CA ALA A 302 8.37 4.67 9.74
C ALA A 302 9.39 5.41 10.60
N GLN A 303 10.00 6.46 10.05
CA GLN A 303 10.82 7.40 10.80
C GLN A 303 10.09 8.73 10.94
N VAL A 304 10.11 9.28 12.16
CA VAL A 304 9.51 10.55 12.53
C VAL A 304 10.59 11.55 12.98
N ARG A 305 10.30 12.84 12.84
CA ARG A 305 11.25 13.92 13.14
C ARG A 305 10.74 14.93 14.16
N GLY A 306 9.51 15.44 14.03
CA GLY A 306 8.96 16.38 15.01
C GLY A 306 7.47 16.66 14.83
N GLY A 307 6.80 17.09 15.91
CA GLY A 307 5.38 17.45 15.90
C GLY A 307 4.44 16.30 16.26
N HIS A 308 3.15 16.50 15.99
CA HIS A 308 2.09 15.53 16.25
C HIS A 308 1.90 14.59 15.06
N ILE A 309 2.07 13.29 15.31
CA ILE A 309 1.94 12.22 14.30
C ILE A 309 1.02 11.12 14.84
N HIS A 310 0.04 10.69 14.04
CA HIS A 310 -0.93 9.69 14.48
C HIS A 310 -1.10 8.57 13.45
N PHE A 311 -0.88 7.33 13.88
CA PHE A 311 -1.19 6.12 13.15
C PHE A 311 -2.39 5.43 13.80
N HIS A 312 -3.52 5.28 13.09
CA HIS A 312 -4.68 4.64 13.69
C HIS A 312 -5.61 3.86 12.75
N HIS A 313 -6.30 2.87 13.29
CA HIS A 313 -7.25 2.05 12.53
C HIS A 313 -6.63 1.35 11.31
N ASN A 314 -5.30 1.18 11.29
CA ASN A 314 -4.61 0.47 10.23
C ASN A 314 -4.53 -1.04 10.52
N VAL A 315 -4.29 -1.79 9.46
CA VAL A 315 -4.06 -3.22 9.47
C VAL A 315 -2.65 -3.48 8.93
N PHE A 316 -1.80 -4.13 9.73
CA PHE A 316 -0.44 -4.55 9.36
C PHE A 316 -0.34 -6.07 9.46
N LEU A 317 -0.21 -6.76 8.32
CA LEU A 317 -0.20 -8.23 8.25
C LEU A 317 0.99 -8.76 7.46
N GLY A 318 1.70 -9.74 8.02
CA GLY A 318 2.92 -10.27 7.40
C GLY A 318 4.13 -9.41 7.73
N GLY A 319 5.34 -9.89 7.45
CA GLY A 319 6.61 -9.30 7.88
C GLY A 319 7.51 -10.39 8.47
N ALA A 320 8.76 -10.53 8.03
CA ALA A 320 9.67 -11.52 8.60
C ALA A 320 10.42 -10.97 9.81
N ALA A 321 11.07 -9.81 9.67
CA ALA A 321 11.86 -9.19 10.73
C ALA A 321 11.00 -8.44 11.78
N ALA A 322 10.06 -7.60 11.33
CA ALA A 322 9.14 -6.89 12.20
C ALA A 322 7.81 -6.56 11.53
N LEU A 323 6.74 -6.35 12.32
CA LEU A 323 5.49 -5.73 11.83
C LEU A 323 5.64 -4.22 11.69
N LEU A 324 6.47 -3.59 12.53
CA LEU A 324 6.84 -2.19 12.36
C LEU A 324 8.23 -1.92 12.93
N ASN A 325 9.09 -1.34 12.12
CA ASN A 325 10.28 -0.63 12.57
C ASN A 325 9.99 0.85 12.64
N PHE A 326 9.91 1.38 13.85
CA PHE A 326 9.65 2.79 14.11
C PHE A 326 10.93 3.48 14.60
N PHE A 327 11.25 4.65 14.03
CA PHE A 327 12.47 5.39 14.36
C PHE A 327 12.19 6.85 14.72
N ALA A 328 12.68 7.28 15.89
CA ALA A 328 12.75 8.69 16.24
C ALA A 328 14.05 9.30 15.69
N GLY A 329 13.95 10.18 14.71
CA GLY A 329 15.08 10.71 13.95
C GLY A 329 15.17 12.23 13.94
N ALA A 330 14.74 12.91 15.01
CA ALA A 330 14.73 14.38 15.09
C ALA A 330 16.08 15.01 14.69
N GLU A 331 16.02 16.05 13.87
CA GLU A 331 17.15 16.90 13.51
C GLU A 331 17.11 18.22 14.31
N THR A 332 18.21 18.97 14.29
CA THR A 332 18.30 20.27 14.97
C THR A 332 17.23 21.24 14.45
N GLY A 333 16.42 21.78 15.37
CA GLY A 333 15.36 22.74 15.06
C GLY A 333 13.97 22.10 14.90
N ASP A 334 13.88 20.78 14.88
CA ASP A 334 12.59 20.08 14.86
C ASP A 334 11.83 20.28 16.19
N ALA A 335 10.51 20.36 16.09
CA ALA A 335 9.64 20.38 17.27
C ALA A 335 9.73 19.04 18.05
N PRO A 336 9.46 19.03 19.36
CA PRO A 336 9.31 17.77 20.10
C PRO A 336 8.24 16.86 19.47
N LEU A 337 8.42 15.55 19.61
CA LEU A 337 7.50 14.56 19.07
C LEU A 337 6.32 14.30 20.01
N ASP A 338 5.10 14.25 19.49
CA ASP A 338 3.93 13.60 20.11
C ASP A 338 3.42 12.56 19.11
N VAL A 339 3.87 11.31 19.28
CA VAL A 339 3.53 10.24 18.34
C VAL A 339 2.57 9.26 18.98
N ARG A 340 1.47 8.98 18.27
CA ARG A 340 0.41 8.09 18.74
C ARG A 340 0.18 6.96 17.76
N PHE A 341 0.08 5.76 18.29
CA PHE A 341 -0.37 4.57 17.59
C PHE A 341 -1.62 4.08 18.32
N THR A 342 -2.80 4.27 17.73
CA THR A 342 -4.05 3.87 18.38
C THR A 342 -4.92 2.98 17.51
N ASP A 343 -5.57 1.99 18.11
CA ASP A 343 -6.61 1.21 17.42
C ASP A 343 -6.08 0.52 16.14
N ASN A 344 -4.81 0.08 16.11
CA ASN A 344 -4.26 -0.65 14.98
C ASN A 344 -4.23 -2.15 15.24
N TYR A 345 -4.35 -2.94 14.18
CA TYR A 345 -4.23 -4.39 14.22
C TYR A 345 -2.92 -4.84 13.56
N PHE A 346 -2.11 -5.58 14.31
CA PHE A 346 -0.81 -6.11 13.90
C PHE A 346 -0.84 -7.64 13.99
N ALA A 347 -0.52 -8.34 12.89
CA ALA A 347 -0.44 -9.80 12.94
C ALA A 347 0.58 -10.45 12.01
N ASP A 348 0.99 -11.65 12.41
CA ASP A 348 1.70 -12.65 11.61
C ASP A 348 3.13 -12.24 11.22
N THR A 349 4.08 -12.39 12.15
CA THR A 349 5.51 -12.15 11.91
C THR A 349 6.40 -13.32 12.37
N LEU A 350 7.61 -13.43 11.83
CA LEU A 350 8.59 -14.47 12.20
C LEU A 350 9.53 -14.06 13.33
N ASN A 351 9.60 -12.78 13.69
CA ASN A 351 10.60 -12.29 14.63
C ASN A 351 10.01 -11.32 15.66
N LEU A 352 9.78 -10.04 15.34
CA LEU A 352 9.41 -9.03 16.32
C LEU A 352 8.06 -8.36 15.98
N GLY A 353 7.28 -7.97 16.99
CA GLY A 353 6.11 -7.13 16.76
C GLY A 353 6.55 -5.73 16.33
N ILE A 354 7.05 -4.97 17.29
CA ILE A 354 7.46 -3.57 17.10
C ILE A 354 8.90 -3.37 17.56
N TYR A 355 9.72 -2.81 16.68
CA TYR A 355 10.98 -2.19 17.07
C TYR A 355 10.83 -0.67 17.14
N MET A 356 11.30 -0.08 18.22
CA MET A 356 11.35 1.37 18.40
C MET A 356 12.81 1.78 18.60
N GLY A 357 13.38 2.42 17.57
CA GLY A 357 14.76 2.88 17.52
C GLY A 357 14.90 4.40 17.44
N GLY A 358 16.14 4.83 17.18
CA GLY A 358 16.49 6.24 17.05
C GLY A 358 16.82 6.93 18.38
N THR A 359 16.76 8.26 18.40
CA THR A 359 17.09 9.08 19.57
C THR A 359 15.95 10.04 19.87
N SER A 360 15.52 10.09 21.13
CA SER A 360 14.55 11.09 21.59
C SER A 360 14.70 11.38 23.07
N GLY A 361 14.46 12.64 23.45
CA GLY A 361 14.63 13.17 24.80
C GLY A 361 13.30 13.41 25.52
N ALA A 362 13.37 13.88 26.77
CA ALA A 362 12.21 14.05 27.66
C ALA A 362 11.11 15.01 27.17
N GLY A 363 11.40 15.88 26.19
CA GLY A 363 10.40 16.77 25.57
C GLY A 363 9.45 16.07 24.60
N SER A 364 9.83 14.89 24.10
CA SER A 364 9.00 14.07 23.21
C SER A 364 8.16 13.05 24.00
N SER A 365 7.11 12.51 23.40
CA SER A 365 6.25 11.50 23.99
C SER A 365 5.70 10.51 22.96
N TYR A 366 5.47 9.28 23.42
CA TYR A 366 4.93 8.19 22.60
C TYR A 366 3.77 7.52 23.30
N LEU A 367 2.65 7.34 22.60
CA LEU A 367 1.47 6.62 23.09
C LEU A 367 1.15 5.45 22.16
N TRP A 368 1.09 4.25 22.72
CA TRP A 368 0.59 3.05 22.06
C TRP A 368 -0.67 2.62 22.79
N GLU A 369 -1.83 2.87 22.20
CA GLU A 369 -3.12 2.68 22.87
C GLU A 369 -4.09 1.79 22.09
N ARG A 370 -4.73 0.81 22.75
CA ARG A 370 -5.76 -0.05 22.11
C ARG A 370 -5.31 -0.74 20.82
N ASN A 371 -4.02 -1.06 20.69
CA ASN A 371 -3.55 -1.86 19.56
C ASN A 371 -3.66 -3.35 19.87
N ALA A 372 -3.84 -4.15 18.83
CA ALA A 372 -3.94 -5.60 18.92
C ALA A 372 -2.76 -6.28 18.23
N PHE A 373 -2.15 -7.28 18.89
CA PHE A 373 -1.00 -8.02 18.38
C PHE A 373 -1.22 -9.52 18.41
N ARG A 374 -1.05 -10.20 17.28
CA ARG A 374 -1.13 -11.67 17.24
C ARG A 374 -0.24 -12.34 16.22
N GLY A 375 -0.15 -13.67 16.28
CA GLY A 375 0.69 -14.46 15.35
C GLY A 375 2.17 -14.07 15.42
N LEU A 376 2.72 -13.91 16.62
CA LEU A 376 4.11 -13.52 16.85
C LEU A 376 5.02 -14.75 17.02
N ASP A 377 4.87 -15.72 16.13
CA ASP A 377 5.57 -17.01 16.21
C ASP A 377 7.01 -16.88 15.71
N PHE A 378 7.99 -17.25 16.55
CA PHE A 378 9.39 -17.15 16.16
C PHE A 378 9.77 -18.22 15.12
N GLY A 379 10.22 -17.77 13.94
CA GLY A 379 10.66 -18.63 12.84
C GLY A 379 11.82 -18.05 12.01
N TYR A 380 12.44 -16.98 12.49
CA TYR A 380 13.46 -16.21 11.74
C TYR A 380 14.79 -16.95 11.51
N THR A 381 15.03 -18.04 12.24
CA THR A 381 16.24 -18.88 12.12
C THR A 381 16.37 -19.59 10.78
N ALA A 382 15.29 -19.67 10.01
CA ALA A 382 15.30 -20.22 8.66
C ALA A 382 16.22 -19.44 7.70
N VAL A 383 16.41 -18.14 7.93
CA VAL A 383 17.37 -17.31 7.16
C VAL A 383 18.54 -16.85 8.04
N TYR A 384 18.28 -16.59 9.33
CA TYR A 384 19.28 -16.07 10.26
C TYR A 384 19.49 -17.01 11.47
N PRO A 385 20.31 -18.08 11.35
CA PRO A 385 20.40 -19.16 12.34
C PRO A 385 20.82 -18.73 13.75
N SER A 386 21.50 -17.59 13.90
CA SER A 386 21.91 -17.04 15.20
C SER A 386 20.83 -16.18 15.88
N SER A 387 19.69 -15.95 15.21
CA SER A 387 18.58 -15.19 15.78
C SER A 387 17.94 -15.94 16.93
N THR A 388 17.45 -15.20 17.91
CA THR A 388 16.74 -15.73 19.08
C THR A 388 15.38 -15.05 19.19
N ASP A 389 14.41 -15.76 19.77
CA ASP A 389 13.09 -15.18 20.04
C ASP A 389 13.28 -13.92 20.90
N PRO A 390 12.78 -12.75 20.48
CA PRO A 390 12.84 -11.53 21.27
C PRO A 390 12.25 -11.65 22.67
N GLY A 391 11.31 -12.57 22.89
CA GLY A 391 10.58 -12.73 24.15
C GLY A 391 9.62 -11.57 24.49
N VAL A 392 9.51 -10.58 23.58
CA VAL A 392 8.72 -9.36 23.76
C VAL A 392 7.96 -8.99 22.47
N VAL A 393 6.85 -8.29 22.62
CA VAL A 393 6.13 -7.65 21.50
C VAL A 393 6.85 -6.36 21.09
N PHE A 394 7.21 -5.52 22.06
CA PHE A 394 7.91 -4.25 21.87
C PHE A 394 9.36 -4.34 22.31
N ARG A 395 10.27 -3.94 21.42
CA ARG A 395 11.68 -3.71 21.73
C ARG A 395 12.01 -2.24 21.54
N LEU A 396 12.44 -1.58 22.62
CA LEU A 396 12.85 -0.18 22.61
C LEU A 396 14.38 -0.09 22.71
N ALA A 397 14.99 0.72 21.84
CA ALA A 397 16.40 1.05 21.91
C ALA A 397 16.68 1.96 23.13
N SER A 398 17.85 1.79 23.76
CA SER A 398 18.22 2.55 24.96
C SER A 398 18.38 4.06 24.74
N ALA A 399 18.60 4.50 23.50
CA ALA A 399 18.70 5.91 23.13
C ALA A 399 17.32 6.62 23.04
N VAL A 400 16.23 5.86 23.12
CA VAL A 400 14.86 6.41 23.24
C VAL A 400 14.58 6.62 24.72
N THR A 401 14.77 7.86 25.19
CA THR A 401 14.63 8.21 26.62
C THR A 401 13.33 8.94 26.96
N SER A 402 12.55 9.31 25.95
CA SER A 402 11.25 9.97 26.09
C SER A 402 10.22 9.10 26.82
N PRO A 403 9.28 9.70 27.55
CA PRO A 403 8.13 8.98 28.09
C PRO A 403 7.38 8.17 27.00
N THR A 404 7.21 6.87 27.26
CA THR A 404 6.45 5.96 26.39
C THR A 404 5.34 5.29 27.18
N ALA A 405 4.09 5.52 26.79
CA ALA A 405 2.92 4.93 27.40
C ALA A 405 2.39 3.76 26.54
N LEU A 406 2.21 2.60 27.17
CA LEU A 406 1.54 1.43 26.59
C LEU A 406 0.20 1.25 27.32
N LYS A 407 -0.92 1.56 26.66
CA LYS A 407 -2.23 1.62 27.30
C LYS A 407 -3.26 0.72 26.60
N ASP A 408 -3.96 -0.11 27.37
CA ASP A 408 -5.09 -0.89 26.88
C ASP A 408 -4.81 -1.74 25.61
N ASN A 409 -3.54 -2.10 25.36
CA ASN A 409 -3.17 -2.96 24.24
C ASN A 409 -3.51 -4.42 24.55
N ARG A 410 -3.85 -5.20 23.53
CA ARG A 410 -4.13 -6.63 23.63
C ARG A 410 -3.09 -7.41 22.83
N TRP A 411 -2.54 -8.46 23.41
CA TRP A 411 -1.65 -9.36 22.67
C TRP A 411 -1.86 -10.81 23.08
N GLU A 412 -1.57 -11.74 22.17
CA GLU A 412 -1.60 -13.17 22.46
C GLU A 412 -0.21 -13.82 22.41
N GLY A 413 -0.11 -15.01 23.00
CA GLY A 413 1.10 -15.82 23.01
C GLY A 413 1.96 -15.67 24.28
N SER A 414 3.16 -16.25 24.22
CA SER A 414 4.05 -16.40 25.39
C SER A 414 4.91 -15.18 25.68
N ARG A 415 4.97 -14.21 24.77
CA ARG A 415 5.83 -13.03 24.88
C ARG A 415 5.30 -12.05 25.92
N LYS A 416 6.21 -11.31 26.54
CA LYS A 416 5.86 -10.13 27.35
C LYS A 416 5.49 -8.97 26.43
N LEU A 417 4.75 -7.99 26.92
CA LEU A 417 4.50 -6.78 26.13
C LEU A 417 5.82 -6.04 25.85
N VAL A 418 6.63 -5.82 26.90
CA VAL A 418 7.93 -5.14 26.83
C VAL A 418 8.86 -5.72 27.89
N SER A 419 10.18 -5.57 27.71
CA SER A 419 11.17 -6.01 28.70
C SER A 419 10.98 -5.28 30.04
N GLY A 420 11.16 -5.99 31.16
CA GLY A 420 11.06 -5.42 32.52
C GLY A 420 9.65 -5.30 33.10
N ILE A 421 8.59 -5.41 32.29
CA ILE A 421 7.20 -5.44 32.77
C ILE A 421 6.64 -6.85 32.56
N THR A 422 6.15 -7.46 33.64
CA THR A 422 5.45 -8.75 33.60
C THR A 422 3.95 -8.50 33.72
N GLY A 423 3.15 -9.04 32.80
CA GLY A 423 1.71 -8.78 32.74
C GLY A 423 1.39 -7.48 32.01
N GLY A 424 0.20 -6.93 32.28
CA GLY A 424 -0.39 -5.84 31.51
C GLY A 424 -0.19 -4.42 32.06
N SER A 425 0.38 -4.28 33.25
CA SER A 425 0.55 -2.99 33.92
C SER A 425 1.85 -2.94 34.73
N GLY A 426 2.46 -1.77 34.83
CA GLY A 426 3.73 -1.56 35.53
C GLY A 426 4.55 -0.44 34.88
N SER A 427 5.75 -0.18 35.41
CA SER A 427 6.67 0.81 34.85
C SER A 427 8.11 0.28 34.86
N VAL A 428 8.89 0.64 33.85
CA VAL A 428 10.32 0.36 33.76
C VAL A 428 11.02 1.47 32.98
N GLY A 429 12.00 2.13 33.60
CA GLY A 429 12.68 3.27 32.99
C GLY A 429 11.68 4.36 32.58
N ASN A 430 11.68 4.73 31.30
CA ASN A 430 10.77 5.70 30.68
C ASN A 430 9.44 5.10 30.17
N VAL A 431 9.21 3.79 30.36
CA VAL A 431 8.00 3.10 29.90
C VAL A 431 7.00 2.95 31.04
N THR A 432 5.74 3.32 30.79
CA THR A 432 4.61 3.04 31.68
C THR A 432 3.55 2.24 30.94
N ALA A 433 3.13 1.11 31.50
CA ALA A 433 2.10 0.23 30.98
C ALA A 433 0.86 0.27 31.89
N THR A 434 -0.34 0.39 31.32
CA THR A 434 -1.60 0.39 32.08
C THR A 434 -2.71 -0.28 31.28
N GLY A 435 -3.48 -1.17 31.91
CA GLY A 435 -4.69 -1.76 31.31
C GLY A 435 -4.46 -2.71 30.14
N ASN A 436 -3.21 -3.01 29.78
CA ASN A 436 -2.93 -3.96 28.69
C ASN A 436 -3.32 -5.40 29.10
N VAL A 437 -3.66 -6.25 28.14
CA VAL A 437 -4.12 -7.62 28.41
C VAL A 437 -3.37 -8.63 27.54
N ASN A 438 -2.70 -9.59 28.18
CA ASN A 438 -2.26 -10.81 27.50
C ASN A 438 -3.42 -11.81 27.48
N GLY A 439 -3.95 -12.12 26.31
CA GLY A 439 -5.03 -13.06 26.13
C GLY A 439 -5.30 -13.31 24.64
N PRO A 440 -6.27 -14.19 24.31
CA PRO A 440 -6.64 -14.43 22.91
C PRO A 440 -6.91 -13.11 22.20
N VAL A 441 -6.53 -12.93 20.94
CA VAL A 441 -6.89 -11.78 20.10
C VAL A 441 -7.74 -12.27 18.94
N ALA A 442 -8.89 -11.64 18.70
CA ALA A 442 -9.76 -12.04 17.60
C ALA A 442 -9.02 -11.90 16.25
N ALA A 443 -9.08 -12.92 15.39
CA ALA A 443 -8.49 -12.82 14.07
C ALA A 443 -9.24 -11.80 13.21
N LEU A 444 -8.51 -10.90 12.54
CA LEU A 444 -9.08 -10.06 11.51
C LEU A 444 -9.60 -10.94 10.36
N ARG A 445 -10.85 -10.69 9.95
CA ARG A 445 -11.46 -11.34 8.80
C ARG A 445 -11.77 -10.28 7.76
N PHE A 446 -11.28 -10.50 6.54
CA PHE A 446 -11.66 -9.70 5.38
C PHE A 446 -12.91 -10.26 4.71
N ILE A 447 -13.58 -9.45 3.89
CA ILE A 447 -14.72 -9.89 3.08
C ILE A 447 -14.30 -11.01 2.13
N ALA A 448 -13.23 -10.78 1.34
CA ALA A 448 -12.67 -11.80 0.47
C ALA A 448 -11.22 -11.47 0.11
N THR A 449 -10.25 -12.20 0.66
CA THR A 449 -8.85 -12.06 0.22
C THR A 449 -8.65 -12.66 -1.17
N GLY A 450 -9.36 -13.75 -1.48
CA GLY A 450 -9.11 -14.59 -2.65
C GLY A 450 -7.98 -15.61 -2.46
N LEU A 451 -7.34 -15.61 -1.28
CA LEU A 451 -6.46 -16.72 -0.88
C LEU A 451 -7.30 -17.92 -0.41
N PRO A 452 -6.72 -19.13 -0.43
CA PRO A 452 -7.38 -20.31 0.13
C PRO A 452 -7.84 -20.08 1.56
N GLU A 453 -9.05 -20.52 1.90
CA GLU A 453 -9.65 -20.30 3.22
C GLU A 453 -8.73 -20.74 4.36
N GLY A 454 -8.65 -19.92 5.41
CA GLY A 454 -7.84 -20.18 6.58
C GLY A 454 -6.33 -20.02 6.39
N THR A 455 -5.87 -19.55 5.22
CA THR A 455 -4.45 -19.27 4.97
C THR A 455 -3.97 -18.12 5.88
N PRO A 456 -3.06 -18.36 6.84
CA PRO A 456 -2.42 -17.30 7.60
C PRO A 456 -1.57 -16.43 6.69
N THR A 457 -1.47 -15.13 6.97
CA THR A 457 -0.76 -14.17 6.12
C THR A 457 0.70 -14.58 5.88
N ARG A 458 1.34 -15.15 6.90
CA ARG A 458 2.73 -15.61 6.90
C ARG A 458 3.00 -16.89 6.09
N ARG A 459 1.97 -17.57 5.58
CA ARG A 459 2.12 -18.75 4.72
C ARG A 459 2.32 -18.42 3.25
N LEU A 460 2.03 -17.19 2.84
CA LEU A 460 2.35 -16.70 1.50
C LEU A 460 3.80 -16.18 1.51
N GLU A 461 4.59 -16.59 0.53
CA GLU A 461 5.96 -16.10 0.29
C GLU A 461 6.14 -15.77 -1.19
N MET A 462 7.19 -15.04 -1.56
CA MET A 462 7.64 -14.97 -2.94
C MET A 462 8.47 -16.21 -3.22
N TRP A 463 8.27 -16.84 -4.38
CA TRP A 463 9.11 -17.96 -4.77
C TRP A 463 10.53 -17.46 -5.05
N THR A 464 11.50 -18.10 -4.43
CA THR A 464 12.93 -17.97 -4.70
C THR A 464 13.59 -19.34 -4.70
N ASP A 465 14.66 -19.50 -5.46
CA ASP A 465 15.46 -20.74 -5.51
C ASP A 465 16.40 -20.85 -4.30
N ARG A 466 16.90 -19.72 -3.80
CA ARG A 466 17.91 -19.65 -2.74
C ARG A 466 17.56 -18.62 -1.66
N ALA A 467 17.86 -18.96 -0.41
CA ALA A 467 17.84 -17.99 0.68
C ALA A 467 19.13 -17.16 0.65
N THR A 468 19.19 -16.14 -0.21
CA THR A 468 20.44 -15.41 -0.53
C THR A 468 21.06 -14.73 0.69
N LEU A 469 20.24 -14.34 1.67
CA LEU A 469 20.70 -13.69 2.91
C LEU A 469 21.19 -14.68 3.99
N ALA A 470 20.94 -15.98 3.83
CA ALA A 470 21.43 -17.00 4.73
C ALA A 470 22.88 -17.40 4.40
N THR A 471 23.65 -17.77 5.43
CA THR A 471 25.04 -18.23 5.25
C THR A 471 25.12 -19.40 4.27
N GLY A 472 25.91 -19.23 3.20
CA GLY A 472 26.08 -20.24 2.15
C GLY A 472 24.97 -20.27 1.10
N SER A 473 23.99 -19.37 1.19
CA SER A 473 22.86 -19.20 0.27
C SER A 473 22.21 -20.54 -0.13
N PRO A 474 21.69 -21.31 0.86
CA PRO A 474 21.14 -22.63 0.63
C PRO A 474 19.88 -22.57 -0.25
N GLU A 475 19.60 -23.67 -0.93
CA GLU A 475 18.39 -23.84 -1.72
C GLU A 475 17.15 -23.84 -0.83
N VAL A 476 16.07 -23.24 -1.30
CA VAL A 476 14.79 -23.20 -0.59
C VAL A 476 13.96 -24.43 -0.92
N ALA A 477 13.61 -25.19 0.12
CA ALA A 477 12.67 -26.29 0.02
C ALA A 477 11.25 -25.81 0.35
N TYR A 478 10.30 -26.12 -0.53
CA TYR A 478 8.88 -25.86 -0.35
C TYR A 478 8.16 -27.15 0.03
N PRO A 479 7.45 -27.22 1.17
CA PRO A 479 6.62 -28.37 1.51
C PRO A 479 5.38 -28.43 0.61
N ALA A 480 4.75 -29.62 0.52
CA ALA A 480 3.43 -29.73 -0.10
C ALA A 480 2.42 -28.78 0.59
N GLY A 481 1.61 -28.11 -0.22
CA GLY A 481 0.66 -27.09 0.24
C GLY A 481 1.24 -25.68 0.43
N ALA A 482 2.56 -25.48 0.26
CA ALA A 482 3.16 -24.15 0.31
C ALA A 482 2.51 -23.22 -0.74
N LEU A 483 2.23 -21.98 -0.36
CA LEU A 483 1.68 -20.96 -1.24
C LEU A 483 2.75 -19.94 -1.58
N VAL A 484 2.94 -19.68 -2.87
CA VAL A 484 3.95 -18.73 -3.35
C VAL A 484 3.38 -17.81 -4.42
N MET A 485 3.88 -16.57 -4.44
CA MET A 485 3.79 -15.68 -5.59
C MET A 485 5.01 -15.89 -6.49
N HIS A 486 4.80 -15.98 -7.81
CA HIS A 486 5.87 -15.99 -8.81
C HIS A 486 5.39 -15.24 -10.06
N ASP A 487 6.12 -14.22 -10.50
CA ASP A 487 5.71 -13.31 -11.58
C ASP A 487 4.29 -12.71 -11.39
N ALA A 488 3.95 -12.39 -10.13
CA ALA A 488 2.62 -11.93 -9.70
C ALA A 488 1.47 -12.92 -9.95
N GLU A 489 1.78 -14.19 -10.18
CA GLU A 489 0.84 -15.30 -10.23
C GLU A 489 0.89 -16.11 -8.93
N LEU A 490 -0.24 -16.67 -8.51
CA LEU A 490 -0.36 -17.45 -7.27
C LEU A 490 -0.25 -18.94 -7.56
N TYR A 491 0.59 -19.64 -6.80
CA TYR A 491 0.78 -21.08 -6.92
C TYR A 491 0.69 -21.79 -5.57
N ARG A 492 0.29 -23.07 -5.63
CA ARG A 492 0.35 -24.02 -4.50
C ARG A 492 1.20 -25.22 -4.87
N ALA A 493 2.16 -25.59 -4.01
CA ALA A 493 2.93 -26.81 -4.19
C ALA A 493 2.03 -28.05 -4.03
N ARG A 494 1.97 -28.92 -5.04
CA ARG A 494 1.27 -30.23 -4.98
C ARG A 494 2.07 -31.26 -4.18
N SER A 495 3.40 -31.17 -4.25
CA SER A 495 4.33 -32.02 -3.52
C SER A 495 5.52 -31.21 -3.02
N ALA A 496 6.22 -31.75 -2.02
CA ALA A 496 7.48 -31.14 -1.58
C ALA A 496 8.48 -31.06 -2.73
N ASN A 497 9.19 -29.93 -2.85
CA ASN A 497 10.11 -29.69 -3.95
C ASN A 497 11.18 -28.63 -3.60
N THR A 498 12.23 -28.59 -4.42
CA THR A 498 13.34 -27.62 -4.36
C THR A 498 13.74 -27.28 -5.80
N ASN A 499 14.07 -26.01 -6.07
CA ASN A 499 14.49 -25.51 -7.40
C ASN A 499 13.53 -25.89 -8.55
N LYS A 500 12.22 -25.93 -8.30
CA LYS A 500 11.21 -26.11 -9.35
C LYS A 500 10.50 -24.78 -9.54
N VAL A 501 10.83 -24.07 -10.62
CA VAL A 501 10.17 -22.83 -11.02
C VAL A 501 8.66 -23.11 -11.21
N PRO A 502 7.74 -22.34 -10.59
CA PRO A 502 6.32 -22.65 -10.60
C PRO A 502 5.69 -22.78 -11.98
N SER A 503 5.90 -21.80 -12.85
CA SER A 503 5.34 -21.76 -14.21
C SER A 503 5.87 -22.87 -15.13
N GLU A 504 7.09 -23.35 -14.89
CA GLU A 504 7.75 -24.38 -15.71
C GLU A 504 7.45 -25.81 -15.24
N ASN A 505 6.90 -25.98 -14.04
CA ASN A 505 6.71 -27.29 -13.41
C ASN A 505 5.25 -27.51 -12.95
N PRO A 506 4.26 -27.53 -13.86
CA PRO A 506 2.83 -27.60 -13.52
C PRO A 506 2.37 -28.93 -12.90
N THR A 507 3.19 -29.98 -12.98
CA THR A 507 2.94 -31.24 -12.25
C THR A 507 3.30 -31.14 -10.77
N ILE A 508 4.16 -30.18 -10.41
CA ILE A 508 4.60 -29.89 -9.05
C ILE A 508 3.84 -28.70 -8.46
N TRP A 509 3.48 -27.72 -9.29
CA TRP A 509 2.79 -26.51 -8.87
C TRP A 509 1.39 -26.43 -9.47
N GLU A 510 0.42 -26.17 -8.60
CA GLU A 510 -0.93 -25.81 -8.96
C GLU A 510 -1.01 -24.30 -9.13
N HIS A 511 -1.29 -23.83 -10.35
CA HIS A 511 -1.66 -22.44 -10.58
C HIS A 511 -3.05 -22.16 -9.99
N LEU A 512 -3.17 -21.08 -9.22
CA LEU A 512 -4.41 -20.66 -8.56
C LEU A 512 -4.92 -19.34 -9.14
N PRO A 513 -6.23 -19.05 -9.05
CA PRO A 513 -6.75 -17.73 -9.35
C PRO A 513 -6.04 -16.65 -8.54
N LEU A 514 -5.84 -15.48 -9.14
CA LEU A 514 -5.29 -14.33 -8.44
C LEU A 514 -6.19 -13.90 -7.26
N PRO A 515 -5.60 -13.41 -6.16
CA PRO A 515 -6.35 -12.81 -5.06
C PRO A 515 -7.24 -11.65 -5.56
N VAL A 516 -8.49 -11.63 -5.09
CA VAL A 516 -9.47 -10.59 -5.43
C VAL A 516 -9.29 -9.31 -4.60
N ASP A 517 -8.62 -9.43 -3.44
CA ASP A 517 -8.23 -8.32 -2.58
C ASP A 517 -9.38 -7.39 -2.13
N ASP A 518 -10.54 -7.98 -1.81
CA ASP A 518 -11.56 -7.33 -1.00
C ASP A 518 -11.15 -7.37 0.47
N LEU A 519 -10.19 -6.49 0.78
CA LEU A 519 -9.56 -6.35 2.08
C LEU A 519 -10.33 -5.39 3.00
N ARG A 520 -11.61 -5.16 2.72
CA ARG A 520 -12.49 -4.54 3.71
C ARG A 520 -12.67 -5.48 4.88
N THR A 521 -12.70 -4.93 6.08
CA THR A 521 -12.98 -5.70 7.29
C THR A 521 -14.40 -6.25 7.24
N ALA A 522 -14.55 -7.55 7.49
CA ALA A 522 -15.85 -8.22 7.43
C ALA A 522 -16.79 -7.68 8.53
N THR A 523 -18.03 -7.41 8.15
CA THR A 523 -19.06 -6.89 9.05
C THR A 523 -19.37 -7.87 10.19
N GLY A 524 -19.83 -7.34 11.34
CA GLY A 524 -20.15 -8.16 12.52
C GLY A 524 -18.93 -8.77 13.22
N THR A 525 -17.73 -8.27 12.93
CA THR A 525 -16.50 -8.61 13.65
C THR A 525 -16.14 -7.50 14.65
N GLU A 526 -15.43 -7.86 15.72
CA GLU A 526 -14.88 -6.90 16.70
C GLU A 526 -14.15 -5.74 16.01
N TRP A 527 -13.40 -6.05 14.95
CA TRP A 527 -12.60 -5.05 14.22
C TRP A 527 -13.44 -4.12 13.35
N ALA A 528 -14.55 -4.60 12.78
CA ALA A 528 -15.47 -3.74 12.06
C ALA A 528 -16.18 -2.75 13.01
N GLU A 529 -16.55 -3.20 14.22
CA GLU A 529 -17.15 -2.33 15.24
C GLU A 529 -16.19 -1.25 15.72
N GLN A 530 -14.88 -1.56 15.75
CA GLN A 530 -13.82 -0.62 16.08
C GLN A 530 -13.36 0.23 14.88
N GLY A 531 -13.92 0.03 13.68
CA GLY A 531 -13.56 0.79 12.47
C GLY A 531 -12.15 0.48 11.93
N VAL A 532 -11.53 -0.64 12.33
CA VAL A 532 -10.19 -1.01 11.91
C VAL A 532 -10.20 -1.50 10.45
N GLY A 533 -9.25 -1.02 9.63
CA GLY A 533 -9.10 -1.38 8.23
C GLY A 533 -9.66 -0.31 7.29
N LEU A 534 -9.98 -0.68 6.05
CA LEU A 534 -10.47 0.26 5.03
C LEU A 534 -11.75 0.97 5.48
N LEU A 535 -11.87 2.24 5.12
CA LEU A 535 -13.11 2.99 5.28
C LEU A 535 -14.18 2.34 4.39
N VAL A 536 -15.31 2.00 5.00
CA VAL A 536 -16.51 1.66 4.23
C VAL A 536 -17.11 2.99 3.76
N PRO A 537 -17.38 3.19 2.45
CA PRO A 537 -18.07 4.39 1.99
C PRO A 537 -19.34 4.58 2.81
N ALA A 538 -19.53 5.76 3.39
CA ALA A 538 -20.78 6.09 4.04
C ALA A 538 -21.92 5.94 3.01
N PRO A 539 -23.06 5.33 3.39
CA PRO A 539 -24.22 5.17 2.51
C PRO A 539 -24.84 6.50 2.06
#